data_AF-A0ABD2NC49-F1
#
_entry.id   AF-A0ABD2NC49-F1
#
_cell.length_a   1.000
_cell.length_b   1.000
_cell.length_c   1.000
_cell.angle_alpha   90.00
_cell.angle_beta   90.00
_cell.angle_gamma   90.00
#
_symmetry.space_group_name_H-M   'P 1'
#
loop_
_entity.id
_entity.type
_entity.pdbx_description
1 polymer ?
#
loop_
_entity_poly.entity_id
_entity_poly.type
_entity_poly.pdbx_seq_one_letter_code
_entity_poly.pdbx_strand_id
1 'polypeptide(L)'
;MELTNTIQELIMIKVETVLRSDIIPKFWSYFKNEEIVKAFHKFVEAVEFLFKHFINLNKLMNSLEILINTNDIDIPIMGEMNPRDALKLILRATLFSQHDSSYEKIISYFYEDALFIEDLDRFSSKQCPVCSVEHCRLCRSVFLAINWKLGHMSLLGPLTDQALTHLIYNYITMYIQRTCKDNFDVSYLNLFEKWLDRIIIEWLKKFTTVQLQIRVLFQNSIRD
;
A
#
# COMPACT_ATOMS: atom_id res chain seq x y z
N MET A 1 2.67 22.51 -33.50
CA MET A 1 3.16 22.67 -32.12
C MET A 1 2.06 23.17 -31.17
N GLU A 2 1.41 24.31 -31.41
CA GLU A 2 0.38 24.82 -30.48
C GLU A 2 -0.80 23.86 -30.25
N LEU A 3 -1.37 23.28 -31.31
CA LEU A 3 -2.54 22.40 -31.20
C LEU A 3 -2.25 21.15 -30.35
N THR A 4 -1.06 20.56 -30.50
CA THR A 4 -0.68 19.35 -29.77
C THR A 4 -0.53 19.63 -28.28
N ASN A 5 0.06 20.78 -27.92
CA ASN A 5 0.18 21.21 -26.53
C ASN A 5 -1.19 21.47 -25.91
N THR A 6 -2.09 22.12 -26.66
CA THR A 6 -3.48 22.33 -26.21
C THR A 6 -4.20 20.99 -26.00
N ILE A 7 -4.04 20.03 -26.90
CA ILE A 7 -4.64 18.68 -26.76
C ILE A 7 -4.09 17.99 -25.52
N GLN A 8 -2.78 18.07 -25.28
CA GLN A 8 -2.14 17.49 -24.11
C GLN A 8 -2.69 18.09 -22.81
N GLU A 9 -2.71 19.41 -22.69
CA GLU A 9 -3.27 20.10 -21.51
C GLU A 9 -4.74 19.74 -21.29
N LEU A 10 -5.56 19.73 -22.35
CA LEU A 10 -6.97 19.38 -22.27
C LEU A 10 -7.18 17.94 -21.77
N ILE A 11 -6.37 16.99 -22.24
CA ILE A 11 -6.42 15.60 -21.78
C ILE A 11 -6.05 15.54 -20.29
N MET A 12 -4.98 16.19 -19.87
CA MET A 12 -4.56 16.17 -18.46
C MET A 12 -5.59 16.82 -17.54
N ILE A 13 -6.16 17.96 -17.92
CA ILE A 13 -7.24 18.63 -17.18
C ILE A 13 -8.45 17.70 -17.08
N LYS A 14 -8.82 17.00 -18.17
CA LYS A 14 -9.96 16.09 -18.16
C LYS A 14 -9.71 14.88 -17.26
N VAL A 15 -8.51 14.32 -17.30
CA VAL A 15 -8.09 13.21 -16.44
C VAL A 15 -8.16 13.62 -14.97
N GLU A 16 -7.59 14.77 -14.63
CA GLU A 16 -7.64 15.32 -13.27
C GLU A 16 -9.08 15.56 -12.80
N THR A 17 -9.93 16.10 -13.69
CA THR A 17 -11.35 16.34 -13.38
C THR A 17 -12.07 15.03 -13.05
N VAL A 18 -11.91 14.00 -13.89
CA VAL A 18 -12.55 12.68 -13.69
C VAL A 18 -12.03 12.00 -12.41
N LEU A 19 -10.73 12.12 -12.13
CA LEU A 19 -10.17 11.64 -10.87
C LEU A 19 -10.82 12.34 -9.68
N ARG A 20 -10.87 13.67 -9.71
CA ARG A 20 -11.35 14.49 -8.60
C ARG A 20 -12.86 14.33 -8.35
N SER A 21 -13.69 14.28 -9.39
CA SER A 21 -15.15 14.27 -9.23
C SER A 21 -15.73 12.88 -9.03
N ASP A 22 -15.17 11.86 -9.68
CA ASP A 22 -15.86 10.57 -9.81
C ASP A 22 -15.08 9.44 -9.12
N ILE A 23 -13.79 9.30 -9.44
CA ILE A 23 -13.00 8.13 -9.04
C ILE A 23 -12.59 8.24 -7.56
N ILE A 24 -11.95 9.34 -7.17
CA ILE A 24 -11.39 9.49 -5.82
C ILE A 24 -12.49 9.55 -4.74
N PRO A 25 -13.60 10.28 -4.90
CA PRO A 25 -14.68 10.27 -3.92
C PRO A 25 -15.30 8.88 -3.72
N LYS A 26 -15.44 8.12 -4.81
CA LYS A 26 -15.93 6.75 -4.76
C LYS A 26 -14.93 5.80 -4.10
N PHE A 27 -13.63 5.96 -4.35
CA PHE A 27 -12.58 5.23 -3.63
C PHE A 27 -12.69 5.47 -2.11
N TRP A 28 -12.81 6.73 -1.68
CA TRP A 28 -12.92 7.05 -0.26
C TRP A 28 -14.24 6.57 0.37
N SER A 29 -15.31 6.42 -0.43
CA SER A 29 -16.59 5.90 0.06
C SER A 29 -16.52 4.48 0.62
N TYR A 30 -15.56 3.65 0.18
CA TYR A 30 -15.36 2.30 0.73
C TYR A 30 -14.90 2.30 2.19
N PHE A 31 -14.36 3.43 2.67
CA PHE A 31 -13.81 3.57 4.03
C PHE A 31 -14.77 4.24 5.02
N LYS A 32 -15.88 4.83 4.55
CA LYS A 32 -16.81 5.60 5.39
C LYS A 32 -17.64 4.77 6.37
N ASN A 33 -17.82 3.48 6.10
CA ASN A 33 -18.60 2.59 6.97
C ASN A 33 -17.66 1.86 7.93
N GLU A 34 -17.71 2.18 9.23
CA GLU A 34 -16.82 1.69 10.31
C GLU A 34 -16.94 0.18 10.63
N GLU A 35 -17.57 -0.65 9.79
CA GLU A 35 -17.53 -2.10 10.00
C GLU A 35 -16.11 -2.63 9.75
N ILE A 36 -15.33 -2.72 10.83
CA ILE A 36 -13.97 -3.26 10.91
C ILE A 36 -13.92 -4.73 10.48
N VAL A 37 -15.00 -5.48 10.73
CA VAL A 37 -15.12 -6.93 10.45
C VAL A 37 -14.88 -7.27 8.97
N LYS A 38 -15.03 -6.30 8.07
CA LYS A 38 -14.79 -6.47 6.62
C LYS A 38 -13.65 -5.61 6.10
N ALA A 39 -12.75 -5.12 6.95
CA ALA A 39 -11.66 -4.23 6.57
C ALA A 39 -10.80 -4.82 5.45
N PHE A 40 -10.44 -6.10 5.53
CA PHE A 40 -9.66 -6.77 4.50
C PHE A 40 -10.33 -6.70 3.12
N HIS A 41 -11.61 -7.10 3.04
CA HIS A 41 -12.37 -7.13 1.79
C HIS A 41 -12.65 -5.71 1.25
N LYS A 42 -12.98 -4.76 2.12
CA LYS A 42 -13.19 -3.35 1.73
C LYS A 42 -11.94 -2.73 1.11
N PHE A 43 -10.77 -2.98 1.71
CA PHE A 43 -9.53 -2.48 1.17
C PHE A 43 -9.21 -3.09 -0.19
N VAL A 44 -9.40 -4.41 -0.33
CA VAL A 44 -9.28 -5.12 -1.61
C VAL A 44 -10.17 -4.47 -2.66
N GLU A 45 -11.47 -4.34 -2.41
CA GLU A 45 -12.45 -3.74 -3.34
C GLU A 45 -12.09 -2.31 -3.73
N ALA A 46 -11.69 -1.48 -2.76
CA ALA A 46 -11.29 -0.10 -3.00
C ALA A 46 -10.08 -0.02 -3.94
N VAL A 47 -9.04 -0.82 -3.69
CA VAL A 47 -7.83 -0.85 -4.53
C VAL A 47 -8.13 -1.44 -5.91
N GLU A 48 -8.96 -2.48 -6.01
CA GLU A 48 -9.37 -3.03 -7.31
C GLU A 48 -10.13 -2.02 -8.16
N PHE A 49 -11.07 -1.30 -7.54
CA PHE A 49 -11.80 -0.22 -8.17
C PHE A 49 -10.83 0.84 -8.71
N LEU A 50 -9.92 1.34 -7.86
CA LEU A 50 -8.95 2.36 -8.26
C LEU A 50 -8.05 1.89 -9.39
N PHE A 51 -7.52 0.67 -9.28
CA PHE A 51 -6.61 0.09 -10.26
C PHE A 51 -7.28 -0.11 -11.62
N LYS A 52 -8.53 -0.56 -11.65
CA LYS A 52 -9.29 -0.70 -12.90
C LYS A 52 -9.40 0.63 -13.64
N HIS A 53 -9.71 1.71 -12.93
CA HIS A 53 -9.80 3.04 -13.53
C HIS A 53 -8.43 3.58 -13.94
N PHE A 54 -7.40 3.36 -13.12
CA PHE A 54 -6.02 3.72 -13.45
C PHE A 54 -5.54 3.07 -14.76
N ILE A 55 -5.78 1.77 -14.97
CA ILE A 55 -5.39 1.08 -16.20
C ILE A 55 -6.08 1.69 -17.43
N ASN A 56 -7.34 2.10 -17.31
CA ASN A 56 -8.03 2.76 -18.41
C ASN A 56 -7.44 4.14 -18.73
N LEU A 57 -7.11 4.93 -17.71
CA LEU A 57 -6.43 6.22 -17.88
C LEU A 57 -5.02 6.02 -18.45
N ASN A 58 -4.31 4.97 -18.05
CA ASN A 58 -2.98 4.65 -18.55
C ASN A 58 -3.01 4.29 -20.05
N LYS A 59 -4.08 3.66 -20.56
CA LYS A 59 -4.25 3.45 -22.01
C LYS A 59 -4.35 4.76 -22.79
N LEU A 60 -5.01 5.78 -22.22
CA LEU A 60 -5.04 7.12 -22.79
C LEU A 60 -3.63 7.74 -22.79
N MET A 61 -2.87 7.56 -21.70
CA MET A 61 -1.48 8.03 -21.62
C MET A 61 -0.57 7.36 -22.66
N ASN A 62 -0.75 6.08 -22.96
CA ASN A 62 -0.02 5.41 -24.04
C ASN A 62 -0.28 6.08 -25.40
N SER A 63 -1.52 6.49 -25.65
CA SER A 63 -1.90 7.15 -26.90
C SER A 63 -1.32 8.56 -26.98
N LEU A 64 -1.28 9.26 -25.85
CA LEU A 64 -0.64 10.56 -25.70
C LEU A 64 0.89 10.47 -25.93
N GLU A 65 1.53 9.45 -25.37
CA GLU A 65 2.96 9.18 -25.53
C GLU A 65 3.35 8.97 -27.01
N ILE A 66 2.56 8.20 -27.77
CA ILE A 66 2.75 8.05 -29.22
C ILE A 66 2.64 9.40 -29.95
N LEU A 67 1.65 10.21 -29.56
CA LEU A 67 1.40 11.51 -30.19
C LEU A 67 2.51 12.52 -29.90
N ILE A 68 3.09 12.50 -28.70
CA ILE A 68 4.25 13.32 -28.30
C ILE A 68 5.49 12.91 -29.10
N ASN A 69 5.80 11.61 -29.13
CA ASN A 69 6.97 11.07 -29.83
C ASN A 69 6.92 11.30 -31.35
N THR A 70 5.72 11.26 -31.95
CA THR A 70 5.56 11.50 -33.39
C THR A 70 5.78 12.95 -33.78
N ASN A 71 5.57 13.88 -32.84
CA ASN A 71 5.66 15.32 -33.09
C ASN A 71 6.94 15.97 -32.53
N ASP A 72 7.87 15.16 -31.99
CA ASP A 72 9.14 15.61 -31.39
C ASP A 72 8.96 16.72 -30.35
N ILE A 73 7.98 16.53 -29.45
CA ILE A 73 7.62 17.53 -28.43
C ILE A 73 8.33 17.18 -27.12
N ASP A 74 9.18 18.09 -26.67
CA ASP A 74 9.99 17.91 -25.45
C ASP A 74 9.48 18.78 -24.29
N ILE A 75 8.15 18.97 -24.21
CA ILE A 75 7.52 19.84 -23.22
C ILE A 75 7.05 18.98 -22.02
N PRO A 76 7.55 19.26 -20.80
CA PRO A 76 7.18 18.47 -19.63
C PRO A 76 5.69 18.66 -19.27
N ILE A 77 5.04 17.56 -18.93
CA ILE A 77 3.65 17.51 -18.46
C ILE A 77 3.65 17.60 -16.94
N MET A 78 3.23 18.73 -16.38
CA MET A 78 3.28 18.95 -14.91
C MET A 78 4.66 18.68 -14.30
N GLY A 79 5.73 19.01 -15.04
CA GLY A 79 7.12 18.76 -14.61
C GLY A 79 7.65 17.36 -14.91
N GLU A 80 6.82 16.45 -15.44
CA GLU A 80 7.21 15.09 -15.82
C GLU A 80 7.35 14.96 -17.34
N MET A 81 8.46 14.38 -17.81
CA MET A 81 8.66 14.12 -19.24
C MET A 81 7.80 12.93 -19.72
N ASN A 82 7.42 12.04 -18.81
CA ASN A 82 6.61 10.86 -19.11
C ASN A 82 5.13 11.09 -18.74
N PRO A 83 4.18 10.99 -19.68
CA PRO A 83 2.75 11.09 -19.40
C PRO A 83 2.23 10.13 -18.32
N ARG A 84 2.85 8.96 -18.20
CA ARG A 84 2.50 7.95 -17.18
C ARG A 84 2.91 8.38 -15.79
N ASP A 85 4.06 9.04 -15.67
CA ASP A 85 4.54 9.54 -14.40
C ASP A 85 3.74 10.79 -13.98
N ALA A 86 3.36 11.63 -14.95
CA ALA A 86 2.36 12.68 -14.75
C ALA A 86 1.01 12.12 -14.25
N LEU A 87 0.51 11.03 -14.83
CA LEU A 87 -0.71 10.36 -14.35
C LEU A 87 -0.58 9.87 -12.90
N LYS A 88 0.54 9.24 -12.54
CA LYS A 88 0.79 8.80 -11.15
C LYS A 88 0.89 10.00 -10.19
N LEU A 89 1.47 11.11 -10.63
CA LEU A 89 1.55 12.34 -9.85
C LEU A 89 0.15 12.92 -9.58
N ILE A 90 -0.66 13.08 -10.63
CA ILE A 90 -2.04 13.59 -10.49
C ILE A 90 -2.88 12.65 -9.64
N LEU A 91 -2.77 11.34 -9.84
CA LEU A 91 -3.47 10.35 -9.01
C LEU A 91 -3.14 10.55 -7.54
N ARG A 92 -1.86 10.65 -7.18
CA ARG A 92 -1.43 10.92 -5.80
C ARG A 92 -1.99 12.25 -5.29
N ALA A 93 -1.77 13.33 -6.03
CA ALA A 93 -2.21 14.66 -5.61
C ALA A 93 -3.73 14.73 -5.40
N THR A 94 -4.52 14.14 -6.30
CA THR A 94 -5.98 14.11 -6.19
C THR A 94 -6.49 13.18 -5.09
N LEU A 95 -5.82 12.05 -4.87
CA LEU A 95 -6.15 11.10 -3.81
C LEU A 95 -5.94 11.73 -2.42
N PHE A 96 -4.76 12.29 -2.17
CA PHE A 96 -4.38 12.83 -0.86
C PHE A 96 -4.99 14.20 -0.55
N SER A 97 -5.40 14.98 -1.57
CA SER A 97 -6.12 16.25 -1.34
C SER A 97 -7.56 16.07 -0.84
N GLN A 98 -8.13 14.87 -0.96
CA GLN A 98 -9.51 14.55 -0.59
C GLN A 98 -9.61 13.49 0.51
N HIS A 99 -8.51 13.26 1.22
CA HIS A 99 -8.36 12.16 2.16
C HIS A 99 -9.21 12.37 3.44
N ASP A 100 -9.88 11.29 3.88
CA ASP A 100 -10.65 11.19 5.13
C ASP A 100 -9.90 10.31 6.15
N SER A 101 -9.68 10.81 7.38
CA SER A 101 -8.87 10.20 8.45
C SER A 101 -9.27 8.77 8.86
N SER A 102 -10.47 8.34 8.49
CA SER A 102 -11.01 7.01 8.80
C SER A 102 -10.27 5.83 8.12
N TYR A 103 -9.54 6.08 7.02
CA TYR A 103 -8.89 5.01 6.24
C TYR A 103 -7.72 4.28 6.95
N GLU A 104 -7.01 4.96 7.87
CA GLU A 104 -5.79 4.41 8.49
C GLU A 104 -6.09 3.11 9.25
N LYS A 105 -7.25 3.06 9.91
CA LYS A 105 -7.71 1.88 10.64
C LYS A 105 -7.91 0.69 9.71
N ILE A 106 -8.59 0.90 8.58
CA ILE A 106 -8.89 -0.18 7.63
C ILE A 106 -7.60 -0.72 7.00
N ILE A 107 -6.65 0.16 6.66
CA ILE A 107 -5.34 -0.24 6.16
C ILE A 107 -4.58 -1.03 7.23
N SER A 108 -4.60 -0.55 8.48
CA SER A 108 -3.93 -1.23 9.60
C SER A 108 -4.47 -2.65 9.80
N TYR A 109 -5.79 -2.83 9.81
CA TYR A 109 -6.42 -4.16 9.91
C TYR A 109 -6.08 -5.07 8.73
N PHE A 110 -6.04 -4.54 7.50
CA PHE A 110 -5.65 -5.33 6.33
C PHE A 110 -4.22 -5.89 6.45
N TYR A 111 -3.27 -5.08 6.92
CA TYR A 111 -1.89 -5.53 7.12
C TYR A 111 -1.74 -6.41 8.37
N GLU A 112 -2.50 -6.16 9.43
CA GLU A 112 -2.52 -6.99 10.63
C GLU A 112 -3.00 -8.41 10.30
N ASP A 113 -4.13 -8.54 9.58
CA ASP A 113 -4.64 -9.82 9.11
C ASP A 113 -3.61 -10.55 8.24
N ALA A 114 -2.94 -9.83 7.35
CA ALA A 114 -1.93 -10.40 6.46
C ALA A 114 -0.67 -10.87 7.20
N LEU A 115 -0.20 -10.11 8.20
CA LEU A 115 0.93 -10.50 9.04
C LEU A 115 0.56 -11.69 9.93
N PHE A 116 -0.65 -11.72 10.47
CA PHE A 116 -1.15 -12.84 11.25
C PHE A 116 -1.21 -14.13 10.41
N ILE A 117 -1.65 -14.05 9.15
CA ILE A 117 -1.63 -15.19 8.20
C ILE A 117 -0.19 -15.74 8.01
N GLU A 118 0.82 -14.89 8.11
CA GLU A 118 2.22 -15.25 7.90
C GLU A 118 2.88 -15.86 9.15
N ASP A 119 2.38 -15.52 10.34
CA ASP A 119 2.84 -16.03 11.63
C ASP A 119 1.91 -17.09 12.24
N LEU A 120 1.00 -17.68 11.44
CA LEU A 120 0.02 -18.70 11.89
C LEU A 120 0.66 -19.89 12.60
N ASP A 121 1.90 -20.25 12.26
CA ASP A 121 2.63 -21.35 12.88
C ASP A 121 2.87 -21.16 14.39
N ARG A 122 2.77 -19.92 14.90
CA ARG A 122 2.99 -19.58 16.32
C ARG A 122 1.71 -19.41 17.12
N PHE A 123 0.54 -19.31 16.48
CA PHE A 123 -0.74 -19.11 17.16
C PHE A 123 -1.52 -20.41 17.33
N SER A 124 -2.20 -20.53 18.48
CA SER A 124 -3.02 -21.71 18.82
C SER A 124 -4.21 -21.90 17.88
N SER A 125 -4.72 -20.82 17.28
CA SER A 125 -5.72 -20.86 16.22
C SER A 125 -5.04 -20.90 14.85
N LYS A 126 -4.96 -22.08 14.24
CA LYS A 126 -4.42 -22.27 12.87
C LYS A 126 -5.35 -21.75 11.76
N GLN A 127 -6.45 -21.10 12.13
CA GLN A 127 -7.46 -20.60 11.21
C GLN A 127 -7.15 -19.18 10.77
N CYS A 128 -7.31 -18.92 9.47
CA CYS A 128 -7.15 -17.58 8.92
C CYS A 128 -8.22 -16.62 9.47
N PRO A 129 -7.85 -15.41 9.93
CA PRO A 129 -8.80 -14.43 10.47
C PRO A 129 -9.81 -13.92 9.42
N VAL A 130 -9.45 -13.98 8.14
CA VAL A 130 -10.25 -13.46 7.02
C VAL A 130 -11.21 -14.50 6.46
N CYS A 131 -10.74 -15.75 6.29
CA CYS A 131 -11.46 -16.79 5.55
C CYS A 131 -11.89 -17.98 6.44
N SER A 132 -11.46 -18.01 7.71
CA SER A 132 -11.69 -19.11 8.68
C SER A 132 -11.18 -20.49 8.25
N VAL A 133 -10.39 -20.56 7.17
CA VAL A 133 -9.75 -21.80 6.67
C VAL A 133 -8.32 -21.90 7.17
N GLU A 134 -7.87 -23.11 7.51
CA GLU A 134 -6.46 -23.38 7.84
C GLU A 134 -5.56 -23.23 6.60
N HIS A 135 -4.39 -22.60 6.75
CA HIS A 135 -3.42 -22.38 5.66
C HIS A 135 -4.01 -21.64 4.43
N CYS A 136 -4.63 -20.49 4.65
CA CYS A 136 -5.33 -19.72 3.62
C CYS A 136 -4.37 -19.12 2.56
N ARG A 137 -4.00 -19.92 1.56
CA ARG A 137 -3.16 -19.49 0.41
C ARG A 137 -3.83 -18.40 -0.43
N LEU A 138 -5.16 -18.41 -0.51
CA LEU A 138 -5.94 -17.43 -1.27
C LEU A 138 -5.77 -16.02 -0.69
N CYS A 139 -5.97 -15.81 0.61
CA CYS A 139 -5.77 -14.51 1.24
C CYS A 139 -4.34 -13.99 1.09
N ARG A 140 -3.33 -14.86 1.21
CA ARG A 140 -1.93 -14.49 0.94
C ARG A 140 -1.75 -14.02 -0.51
N SER A 141 -2.32 -14.73 -1.48
CA SER A 141 -2.23 -14.35 -2.91
C SER A 141 -2.94 -13.03 -3.21
N VAL A 142 -4.12 -12.81 -2.61
CA VAL A 142 -4.88 -11.56 -2.72
C VAL A 142 -4.08 -10.41 -2.11
N PHE A 143 -3.49 -10.60 -0.94
CA PHE A 143 -2.64 -9.60 -0.30
C PHE A 143 -1.49 -9.16 -1.20
N LEU A 144 -0.74 -10.12 -1.77
CA LEU A 144 0.36 -9.81 -2.67
C LEU A 144 -0.12 -9.08 -3.94
N ALA A 145 -1.26 -9.51 -4.50
CA ALA A 145 -1.85 -8.87 -5.67
C ALA A 145 -2.26 -7.41 -5.40
N ILE A 146 -2.85 -7.13 -4.23
CA ILE A 146 -3.23 -5.76 -3.83
C ILE A 146 -1.99 -4.89 -3.64
N ASN A 147 -0.97 -5.38 -2.94
CA ASN A 147 0.27 -4.62 -2.78
C ASN A 147 0.97 -4.35 -4.12
N TRP A 148 0.98 -5.32 -5.03
CA TRP A 148 1.50 -5.12 -6.38
C TRP A 148 0.74 -4.02 -7.14
N LYS A 149 -0.60 -4.01 -7.07
CA LYS A 149 -1.43 -2.96 -7.69
C LYS A 149 -1.11 -1.58 -7.09
N LEU A 150 -0.97 -1.48 -5.77
CA LEU A 150 -0.59 -0.24 -5.08
C LEU A 150 0.82 0.23 -5.49
N GLY A 151 1.78 -0.70 -5.60
CA GLY A 151 3.14 -0.41 -6.08
C GLY A 151 3.13 0.11 -7.51
N HIS A 152 2.36 -0.53 -8.40
CA HIS A 152 2.22 -0.13 -9.80
C HIS A 152 1.62 1.28 -9.97
N MET A 153 0.72 1.69 -9.07
CA MET A 153 0.15 3.04 -9.03
C MET A 153 1.02 4.05 -8.27
N SER A 154 2.17 3.64 -7.72
CA SER A 154 3.03 4.45 -6.83
C SER A 154 2.29 4.96 -5.57
N LEU A 155 1.35 4.17 -5.06
CA LEU A 155 0.54 4.49 -3.88
C LEU A 155 0.94 3.68 -2.64
N LEU A 156 1.75 2.63 -2.79
CA LEU A 156 2.09 1.73 -1.69
C LEU A 156 2.72 2.49 -0.51
N GLY A 157 3.86 3.16 -0.71
CA GLY A 157 4.49 3.92 0.38
C GLY A 157 3.56 4.99 0.96
N PRO A 158 3.07 5.94 0.15
CA PRO A 158 2.23 7.03 0.63
C PRO A 158 0.95 6.62 1.40
N LEU A 159 0.34 5.48 1.08
CA LEU A 159 -0.86 5.02 1.78
C LEU A 159 -0.57 4.13 2.99
N THR A 160 0.57 3.45 3.02
CA THR A 160 0.76 2.29 3.91
C THR A 160 1.91 2.45 4.88
N ASP A 161 2.89 3.33 4.62
CA ASP A 161 4.11 3.44 5.44
C ASP A 161 3.81 3.74 6.91
N GLN A 162 2.89 4.66 7.20
CA GLN A 162 2.52 5.01 8.58
C GLN A 162 1.81 3.84 9.29
N ALA A 163 0.83 3.23 8.63
CA ALA A 163 0.08 2.09 9.17
C ALA A 163 1.01 0.87 9.39
N LEU A 164 1.90 0.59 8.45
CA LEU A 164 2.90 -0.49 8.54
C LEU A 164 3.88 -0.25 9.69
N THR A 165 4.41 0.97 9.81
CA THR A 165 5.36 1.31 10.88
C THR A 165 4.72 1.10 12.24
N HIS A 166 3.49 1.59 12.43
CA HIS A 166 2.74 1.42 13.68
C HIS A 166 2.42 -0.05 13.96
N LEU A 167 1.96 -0.80 12.95
CA LEU A 167 1.66 -2.22 13.07
C LEU A 167 2.90 -3.01 13.49
N ILE A 168 4.03 -2.83 12.80
CA ILE A 168 5.28 -3.54 13.07
C ILE A 168 5.71 -3.26 14.51
N TYR A 169 5.74 -1.99 14.91
CA TYR A 169 6.10 -1.59 16.27
C TYR A 169 5.23 -2.26 17.34
N ASN A 170 3.90 -2.23 17.16
CA ASN A 170 2.97 -2.86 18.08
C ASN A 170 3.15 -4.37 18.12
N TYR A 171 3.32 -5.01 16.96
CA TYR A 171 3.49 -6.46 16.85
C TYR A 171 4.77 -6.95 17.54
N ILE A 172 5.87 -6.21 17.36
CA ILE A 172 7.13 -6.45 18.08
C ILE A 172 6.94 -6.30 19.58
N THR A 173 6.29 -5.21 20.01
CA THR A 173 6.05 -4.94 21.43
C THR A 173 5.22 -6.05 22.07
N MET A 174 4.16 -6.51 21.39
CA MET A 174 3.35 -7.64 21.82
C MET A 174 4.16 -8.93 21.89
N TYR A 175 5.06 -9.18 20.93
CA TYR A 175 5.93 -10.35 20.95
C TYR A 175 6.88 -10.34 22.15
N ILE A 176 7.54 -9.21 22.42
CA ILE A 176 8.44 -9.04 23.56
C ILE A 176 7.66 -9.23 24.87
N GLN A 177 6.49 -8.59 25.01
CA GLN A 177 5.66 -8.72 26.19
C GLN A 177 5.16 -10.16 26.41
N ARG A 178 4.92 -10.96 25.37
CA ARG A 178 4.50 -12.36 25.54
C ARG A 178 5.66 -13.29 25.87
N THR A 179 6.85 -13.02 25.31
CA THR A 179 8.00 -13.92 25.40
C THR A 179 8.83 -13.67 26.65
N CYS A 180 8.97 -12.40 27.05
CA CYS A 180 9.84 -11.97 28.15
C CYS A 180 9.10 -11.76 29.47
N LYS A 181 7.75 -11.82 29.48
CA LYS A 181 6.98 -11.65 30.72
C LYS A 181 7.24 -12.84 31.64
N ASP A 182 7.69 -12.51 32.86
CA ASP A 182 7.98 -13.41 33.97
C ASP A 182 9.17 -14.37 33.79
N ASN A 183 10.08 -14.10 32.84
CA ASN A 183 11.26 -14.96 32.60
C ASN A 183 12.52 -14.12 32.32
N PHE A 184 13.32 -13.85 33.37
CA PHE A 184 14.53 -13.02 33.29
C PHE A 184 15.83 -13.84 33.23
N ASP A 185 15.75 -15.15 33.44
CA ASP A 185 16.92 -16.03 33.54
C ASP A 185 17.48 -16.47 32.17
N VAL A 186 16.78 -16.15 31.07
CA VAL A 186 17.14 -16.56 29.70
C VAL A 186 17.31 -15.33 28.80
N SER A 187 18.44 -15.26 28.08
CA SER A 187 18.60 -14.26 27.02
C SER A 187 17.77 -14.64 25.80
N TYR A 188 16.70 -13.88 25.54
CA TYR A 188 15.83 -14.05 24.37
C TYR A 188 16.33 -13.31 23.13
N LEU A 189 17.45 -12.58 23.20
CA LEU A 189 17.95 -11.73 22.10
C LEU A 189 18.15 -12.52 20.80
N ASN A 190 18.85 -13.66 20.84
CA ASN A 190 19.09 -14.49 19.65
C ASN A 190 17.80 -15.10 19.07
N LEU A 191 16.81 -15.38 19.92
CA LEU A 191 15.51 -15.92 19.49
C LEU A 191 14.66 -14.81 18.84
N PHE A 192 14.73 -13.60 19.39
CA PHE A 192 14.06 -12.42 18.87
C PHE A 192 14.64 -12.00 17.53
N GLU A 193 15.97 -11.93 17.39
CA GLU A 193 16.65 -11.58 16.14
C GLU A 193 16.28 -12.57 15.02
N LYS A 194 16.35 -13.88 15.29
CA LYS A 194 15.92 -14.91 14.33
C LYS A 194 14.44 -14.81 13.95
N TRP A 195 13.57 -14.42 14.89
CA TRP A 195 12.15 -14.24 14.61
C TRP A 195 11.90 -12.99 13.75
N LEU A 196 12.54 -11.86 14.10
CA LEU A 196 12.48 -10.63 13.31
C LEU A 196 12.87 -10.88 11.86
N ASP A 197 14.03 -11.51 11.65
CA ASP A 197 14.52 -11.81 10.32
C ASP A 197 13.55 -12.75 9.57
N ARG A 198 13.11 -13.84 10.20
CA ARG A 198 12.31 -14.86 9.53
C ARG A 198 10.87 -14.42 9.24
N ILE A 199 10.25 -13.64 10.13
CA ILE A 199 8.83 -13.29 10.02
C ILE A 199 8.66 -11.88 9.48
N ILE A 200 9.19 -10.88 10.18
CA ILE A 200 8.95 -9.48 9.84
C ILE A 200 9.71 -9.09 8.57
N ILE A 201 11.02 -9.34 8.51
CA ILE A 201 11.85 -8.92 7.39
C ILE A 201 11.50 -9.70 6.12
N GLU A 202 11.37 -11.02 6.19
CA GLU A 202 10.96 -11.82 5.02
C GLU A 202 9.54 -11.48 4.56
N TRP A 203 8.61 -11.16 5.47
CA TRP A 203 7.27 -10.72 5.07
C TRP A 203 7.31 -9.38 4.32
N LEU A 204 8.03 -8.40 4.84
CA LEU A 204 8.13 -7.08 4.21
C LEU A 204 8.80 -7.13 2.85
N LYS A 205 9.84 -7.96 2.69
CA LYS A 205 10.51 -8.20 1.40
C LYS A 205 9.57 -8.69 0.31
N LYS A 206 8.45 -9.34 0.65
CA LYS A 206 7.51 -9.86 -0.35
C LYS A 206 6.76 -8.76 -1.10
N PHE A 207 6.63 -7.58 -0.52
CA PHE A 207 5.78 -6.53 -1.10
C PHE A 207 6.37 -5.12 -1.05
N THR A 208 7.41 -4.88 -0.24
CA THR A 208 8.17 -3.64 -0.25
C THR A 208 9.59 -3.87 -0.74
N THR A 209 10.11 -2.94 -1.55
CA THR A 209 11.54 -2.82 -1.84
C THR A 209 12.30 -2.15 -0.68
N VAL A 210 11.61 -1.85 0.43
CA VAL A 210 12.10 -1.05 1.56
C VAL A 210 12.90 -1.95 2.51
N GLN A 211 14.18 -2.13 2.21
CA GLN A 211 15.11 -2.85 3.09
C GLN A 211 15.73 -1.96 4.19
N LEU A 212 15.50 -0.64 4.21
CA LEU A 212 16.40 0.29 4.91
C LEU A 212 15.83 1.07 6.11
N GLN A 213 14.52 1.31 6.21
CA GLN A 213 14.01 2.16 7.31
C GLN A 213 13.82 1.40 8.65
N ILE A 214 13.53 0.10 8.61
CA ILE A 214 13.26 -0.67 9.83
C ILE A 214 14.53 -0.95 10.62
N ARG A 215 15.66 -1.22 9.95
CA ARG A 215 16.96 -1.36 10.64
C ARG A 215 17.37 -0.09 11.38
N VAL A 216 17.05 1.10 10.84
CA VAL A 216 17.38 2.39 11.46
C VAL A 216 16.52 2.67 12.69
N LEU A 217 15.22 2.35 12.63
CA LEU A 217 14.33 2.47 13.80
C LEU A 217 14.77 1.55 14.96
N PHE A 218 15.28 0.36 14.65
CA PHE A 218 15.77 -0.59 15.66
C PHE A 218 17.11 -0.21 16.29
N GLN A 219 18.05 0.36 15.54
CA GLN A 219 19.33 0.81 16.11
C GLN A 219 19.15 1.95 17.12
N ASN A 220 18.07 2.72 17.00
CA ASN A 220 17.75 3.80 17.91
C ASN A 220 16.96 3.33 19.14
N SER A 221 16.03 2.37 18.99
CA SER A 221 15.22 1.87 20.11
C SER A 221 15.93 0.90 21.08
N ILE A 222 17.13 0.41 20.73
CA ILE A 222 17.94 -0.47 21.60
C ILE A 222 18.98 0.34 22.40
N ARG A 223 19.11 1.65 22.12
CA ARG A 223 20.06 2.55 22.79
C ARG A 223 19.45 3.40 23.91
N ASP A 224 18.14 3.33 24.10
CA ASP A 224 17.40 3.93 25.22
C ASP A 224 16.87 2.82 26.15
#